data_AF-A0A954U3V1-F1
#
_entry.id   AF-A0A954U3V1-F1
#
_cell.length_a   1.000
_cell.length_b   1.000
_cell.length_c   1.000
_cell.angle_alpha   90.00
_cell.angle_beta   90.00
_cell.angle_gamma   90.00
#
_symmetry.space_group_name_H-M   'P 1'
#
loop_
_entity.id
_entity.type
_entity.pdbx_description
1 polymer ?
#
loop_
_entity_poly.entity_id
_entity_poly.type
_entity_poly.pdbx_seq_one_letter_code
_entity_poly.pdbx_strand_id
1 'polypeptide(L)'
;MTREVNSVDADDVRTRRLIDRLCNLEADVVFFPVRHHSPACAALLANYIDQYRPRAVLIEGPSDFNTYLHELLLEHQLPIAIYSYFRTEAGTSGAYYPFCEYSPEWSAIRSAQQTGALTRFIDLPWTNVARHDRATHRYADAELRRGRYVSLLCQRMQVEDFDDLWDKMVESDADLSLADYLLRVHSLCLHIRLWEENVSAADQSREAFMADQIQQTRAEVDGKLLVVTGGFHSSALLARLEGFVGVEIETPDSAHNELELTIESAGIALTTYSYERLDNLTGYNAGMPSPGFYEHAWRQRCANQTYSHEPLLKSLVEELRSRHQVLSTADLIAVETAARALAALRGRQHVWRRDLVDAVTSSLIKDELEYGCASPFVDAVHAVLRGGRRGRLAAGTRMPPLVDDIQRQLGDAGIELARAAGELELDLLVSADMVKSRLLHRLQLLGIVGISQRGGTDFLNRGELTTLSEVWRLRWSPEFESTCIEASRYGTSLVEAA
;
A
#
# COMPACT_ATOMS: atom_id res chain seq x y z
N MET A 1 -18.25 -30.18 28.73
CA MET A 1 -19.17 -29.47 27.84
C MET A 1 -18.35 -28.80 26.76
N THR A 2 -18.02 -29.58 25.74
CA THR A 2 -17.51 -29.12 24.45
C THR A 2 -18.55 -28.19 23.85
N ARG A 3 -18.25 -26.89 23.73
CA ARG A 3 -19.05 -25.99 22.91
C ARG A 3 -18.93 -26.48 21.47
N GLU A 4 -20.06 -26.80 20.87
CA GLU A 4 -20.18 -27.10 19.45
C GLU A 4 -19.51 -25.98 18.66
N VAL A 5 -18.55 -26.38 17.83
CA VAL A 5 -17.95 -25.52 16.83
C VAL A 5 -19.09 -25.10 15.92
N ASN A 6 -19.31 -23.79 15.76
CA ASN A 6 -20.18 -23.24 14.72
C ASN A 6 -19.68 -23.77 13.37
N SER A 7 -20.22 -24.90 12.92
CA SER A 7 -20.21 -25.26 11.52
C SER A 7 -21.14 -24.26 10.85
N VAL A 8 -20.57 -23.20 10.28
CA VAL A 8 -21.27 -22.42 9.27
C VAL A 8 -21.60 -23.41 8.17
N ASP A 9 -22.84 -23.89 8.16
CA ASP A 9 -23.34 -24.84 7.18
C ASP A 9 -23.25 -24.11 5.83
N ALA A 10 -22.30 -24.52 4.98
CA ALA A 10 -22.03 -23.90 3.68
C ALA A 10 -23.20 -24.04 2.68
N ASP A 11 -24.31 -24.63 3.13
CA ASP A 11 -25.61 -24.71 2.49
C ASP A 11 -26.61 -23.64 2.98
N ASP A 12 -26.20 -22.62 3.75
CA ASP A 12 -27.10 -21.53 4.12
C ASP A 12 -27.55 -20.78 2.86
N VAL A 13 -28.81 -21.00 2.48
CA VAL A 13 -29.54 -20.32 1.40
C VAL A 13 -29.34 -18.80 1.45
N ARG A 14 -29.15 -18.25 2.66
CA ARG A 14 -28.88 -16.82 2.86
C ARG A 14 -27.53 -16.38 2.31
N THR A 15 -26.47 -17.14 2.57
CA THR A 15 -25.11 -16.87 2.08
C THR A 15 -25.07 -16.91 0.56
N ARG A 16 -25.70 -17.93 -0.06
CA ARG A 16 -25.82 -18.01 -1.53
C ARG A 16 -26.56 -16.82 -2.10
N ARG A 17 -27.71 -16.47 -1.54
CA ARG A 17 -28.50 -15.31 -1.99
C ARG A 17 -27.71 -13.99 -1.91
N LEU A 18 -26.89 -13.83 -0.88
CA LEU A 18 -26.04 -12.64 -0.74
C LEU A 18 -24.94 -12.61 -1.80
N ILE A 19 -24.25 -13.73 -2.03
CA ILE A 19 -23.23 -13.85 -3.10
C ILE A 19 -23.85 -13.61 -4.48
N ASP A 20 -25.02 -14.21 -4.76
CA ASP A 20 -25.74 -14.01 -6.02
C ASP A 20 -26.08 -12.54 -6.24
N ARG A 21 -26.50 -11.84 -5.18
CA ARG A 21 -26.76 -10.40 -5.24
C ARG A 21 -25.49 -9.59 -5.44
N LEU A 22 -24.40 -9.92 -4.75
CA LEU A 22 -23.09 -9.26 -4.91
C LEU A 22 -22.52 -9.43 -6.32
N CYS A 23 -22.79 -10.57 -6.96
CA CYS A 23 -22.35 -10.87 -8.33
C CYS A 23 -23.30 -10.32 -9.41
N ASN A 24 -24.45 -9.75 -9.04
CA ASN A 24 -25.40 -9.19 -9.99
C ASN A 24 -24.95 -7.82 -10.51
N LEU A 25 -24.37 -7.82 -11.71
CA LEU A 25 -23.88 -6.62 -12.41
C LEU A 25 -25.00 -5.74 -13.01
N GLU A 26 -26.25 -6.22 -13.04
CA GLU A 26 -27.37 -5.44 -13.57
C GLU A 26 -28.06 -4.55 -12.55
N ALA A 27 -27.64 -4.61 -11.28
CA ALA A 27 -28.22 -3.80 -10.23
C ALA A 27 -27.87 -2.30 -10.34
N ASP A 28 -28.69 -1.45 -9.73
CA ASP A 28 -28.42 -0.01 -9.64
C ASP A 28 -27.11 0.30 -8.90
N VAL A 29 -26.78 -0.53 -7.90
CA VAL A 29 -25.54 -0.44 -7.13
C VAL A 29 -24.82 -1.77 -7.26
N VAL A 30 -23.64 -1.71 -7.88
CA VAL A 30 -22.73 -2.85 -8.09
C VAL A 30 -21.54 -2.72 -7.15
N PHE A 31 -21.19 -3.81 -6.48
CA PHE A 31 -20.01 -3.91 -5.62
C PHE A 31 -18.92 -4.67 -6.35
N PHE A 32 -17.79 -4.00 -6.57
CA PHE A 32 -16.58 -4.60 -7.10
C PHE A 32 -15.58 -4.78 -5.96
N PRO A 33 -15.36 -6.01 -5.49
CA PRO A 33 -14.47 -6.28 -4.38
C PRO A 33 -13.03 -6.20 -4.88
N VAL A 34 -12.16 -5.52 -4.15
CA VAL A 34 -10.74 -5.42 -4.52
C VAL A 34 -9.86 -6.03 -3.45
N ARG A 35 -8.71 -6.54 -3.89
CA ARG A 35 -7.50 -6.64 -3.08
C ARG A 35 -6.58 -5.52 -3.52
N HIS A 36 -6.00 -4.79 -2.58
CA HIS A 36 -5.13 -3.68 -2.91
C HIS A 36 -3.91 -4.17 -3.71
N HIS A 37 -3.51 -3.38 -4.70
CA HIS A 37 -2.34 -3.68 -5.54
C HIS A 37 -2.40 -5.00 -6.32
N SER A 38 -3.60 -5.48 -6.70
CA SER A 38 -3.79 -6.67 -7.54
C SER A 38 -3.84 -6.32 -9.04
N PRO A 39 -2.85 -6.76 -9.87
CA PRO A 39 -2.86 -6.53 -11.31
C PRO A 39 -4.09 -7.07 -12.05
N ALA A 40 -4.49 -8.32 -11.76
CA ALA A 40 -5.65 -8.90 -12.40
C ALA A 40 -6.95 -8.16 -12.02
N CYS A 41 -7.10 -7.79 -10.75
CA CYS A 41 -8.22 -6.97 -10.27
C CYS A 41 -8.28 -5.62 -10.97
N ALA A 42 -7.15 -4.89 -11.02
CA ALA A 42 -7.06 -3.59 -11.65
C ALA A 42 -7.46 -3.63 -13.14
N ALA A 43 -7.00 -4.65 -13.87
CA ALA A 43 -7.33 -4.82 -15.28
C ALA A 43 -8.81 -5.17 -15.50
N LEU A 44 -9.37 -6.09 -14.70
CA LEU A 44 -10.79 -6.44 -14.77
C LEU A 44 -11.68 -5.24 -14.42
N LEU A 45 -11.31 -4.47 -13.40
CA LEU A 45 -12.05 -3.28 -12.97
C LEU A 45 -12.05 -2.19 -14.03
N ALA A 46 -10.89 -1.87 -14.62
CA ALA A 46 -10.80 -0.88 -15.69
C ALA A 46 -11.66 -1.28 -16.89
N ASN A 47 -11.53 -2.53 -17.36
CA ASN A 47 -12.36 -3.06 -18.44
C ASN A 47 -13.86 -3.03 -18.10
N TYR A 48 -14.21 -3.33 -16.85
CA TYR A 48 -15.59 -3.29 -16.41
C TYR A 48 -16.14 -1.87 -16.39
N ILE A 49 -15.39 -0.88 -15.89
CA ILE A 49 -15.82 0.53 -15.89
C ILE A 49 -16.06 1.03 -17.32
N ASP A 50 -15.17 0.69 -18.26
CA ASP A 50 -15.30 1.08 -19.66
C ASP A 50 -16.55 0.51 -20.34
N GLN A 51 -16.93 -0.72 -19.99
CA GLN A 51 -18.11 -1.41 -20.51
C GLN A 51 -19.41 -0.94 -19.81
N TYR A 52 -19.38 -0.88 -18.48
CA TYR A 52 -20.52 -0.58 -17.63
C TYR A 52 -20.93 0.89 -17.69
N ARG A 53 -19.95 1.79 -17.88
CA ARG A 53 -20.12 3.26 -17.89
C ARG A 53 -20.98 3.75 -16.73
N PRO A 54 -20.53 3.52 -15.49
CA PRO A 54 -21.29 3.95 -14.32
C PRO A 54 -21.43 5.47 -14.29
N ARG A 55 -22.53 5.96 -13.68
CA ARG A 55 -22.73 7.39 -13.47
C ARG A 55 -21.80 7.92 -12.37
N ALA A 56 -21.49 7.09 -11.38
CA ALA A 56 -20.48 7.38 -10.37
C ALA A 56 -19.67 6.14 -9.98
N VAL A 57 -18.39 6.36 -9.68
CA VAL A 57 -17.45 5.37 -9.14
C VAL A 57 -17.06 5.82 -7.73
N LEU A 58 -17.49 5.04 -6.74
CA LEU A 58 -17.29 5.28 -5.32
C LEU A 58 -16.17 4.37 -4.83
N ILE A 59 -15.09 4.92 -4.30
CA ILE A 59 -13.84 4.20 -4.02
C ILE A 59 -13.55 4.24 -2.52
N GLU A 60 -13.12 3.12 -1.94
CA GLU A 60 -12.57 3.09 -0.59
C GLU A 60 -11.29 3.93 -0.53
N GLY A 61 -11.41 5.08 0.12
CA GLY A 61 -10.32 6.03 0.33
C GLY A 61 -10.79 7.19 1.17
N PRO A 62 -9.87 8.06 1.61
CA PRO A 62 -10.15 9.11 2.59
C PRO A 62 -11.08 10.17 1.99
N SER A 63 -12.32 10.25 2.48
CA SER A 63 -13.33 11.19 1.97
C SER A 63 -12.96 12.67 2.18
N ASP A 64 -12.11 12.98 3.15
CA ASP A 64 -11.50 14.29 3.38
C ASP A 64 -10.50 14.70 2.28
N PHE A 65 -10.12 13.78 1.39
CA PHE A 65 -9.34 14.08 0.19
C PHE A 65 -10.20 14.45 -1.05
N ASN A 66 -11.53 14.33 -1.00
CA ASN A 66 -12.39 14.53 -2.18
C ASN A 66 -12.22 15.91 -2.84
N THR A 67 -12.00 16.97 -2.06
CA THR A 67 -11.74 18.34 -2.57
C THR A 67 -10.47 18.41 -3.44
N TYR A 68 -9.53 17.50 -3.21
CA TYR A 68 -8.22 17.43 -3.86
C TYR A 68 -8.11 16.27 -4.87
N LEU A 69 -9.22 15.60 -5.20
CA LEU A 69 -9.20 14.42 -6.07
C LEU A 69 -8.60 14.72 -7.47
N HIS A 70 -8.74 15.96 -7.94
CA HIS A 70 -8.12 16.43 -9.18
C HIS A 70 -6.58 16.35 -9.16
N GLU A 71 -5.94 16.44 -7.98
CA GLU A 71 -4.49 16.30 -7.85
C GLU A 71 -4.03 14.91 -8.31
N LEU A 72 -4.79 13.84 -8.01
CA LEU A 72 -4.47 12.45 -8.43
C LEU A 72 -4.50 12.27 -9.96
N LEU A 73 -5.13 13.19 -10.70
CA LEU A 73 -5.22 13.13 -12.15
C LEU A 73 -3.98 13.75 -12.84
N LEU A 74 -3.11 14.45 -12.10
CA LEU A 74 -1.86 14.98 -12.63
C LEU A 74 -0.90 13.86 -13.08
N GLU A 75 0.13 14.22 -13.83
CA GLU A 75 1.11 13.30 -14.42
C GLU A 75 2.19 12.87 -13.41
N HIS A 76 1.76 12.19 -12.35
CA HIS A 76 2.67 11.63 -11.34
C HIS A 76 3.48 10.45 -11.89
N GLN A 77 4.68 10.24 -11.35
CA GLN A 77 5.38 8.98 -11.49
C GLN A 77 5.04 8.11 -10.27
N LEU A 78 4.44 6.94 -10.47
CA LEU A 78 4.07 6.04 -9.39
C LEU A 78 5.28 5.22 -8.87
N PRO A 79 5.28 4.78 -7.59
CA PRO A 79 4.18 4.91 -6.63
C PRO A 79 4.14 6.22 -5.83
N ILE A 80 2.94 6.70 -5.52
CA ILE A 80 2.68 7.85 -4.63
C ILE A 80 1.70 7.41 -3.55
N ALA A 81 1.46 8.23 -2.53
CA ALA A 81 0.43 7.95 -1.54
C ALA A 81 -0.32 9.23 -1.14
N ILE A 82 -1.58 9.08 -0.71
CA ILE A 82 -2.20 10.09 0.15
C ILE A 82 -1.68 9.85 1.56
N TYR A 83 -1.21 10.91 2.21
CA TYR A 83 -0.80 10.92 3.60
C TYR A 83 -1.75 11.81 4.40
N SER A 84 -2.51 11.21 5.31
CA SER A 84 -3.37 11.92 6.25
C SER A 84 -2.73 11.88 7.63
N TYR A 85 -2.72 13.00 8.35
CA TYR A 85 -2.07 13.12 9.64
C TYR A 85 -2.80 14.07 10.57
N PHE A 86 -2.58 13.91 11.87
CA PHE A 86 -3.07 14.82 12.89
C PHE A 86 -2.18 14.85 14.14
N ARG A 87 -2.34 15.92 14.92
CA ARG A 87 -1.72 16.14 16.22
C ARG A 87 -2.78 16.31 17.30
N THR A 88 -2.53 15.70 18.46
CA THR A 88 -3.28 15.89 19.70
C THR A 88 -2.29 16.19 20.82
N GLU A 89 -2.80 16.57 22.00
CA GLU A 89 -1.96 16.75 23.20
C GLU A 89 -1.14 15.48 23.54
N ALA A 90 -1.66 14.29 23.22
CA ALA A 90 -1.03 13.01 23.53
C ALA A 90 0.03 12.57 22.49
N GLY A 91 0.10 13.21 21.33
CA GLY A 91 1.09 12.90 20.30
C GLY A 91 0.61 13.14 18.87
N THR A 92 1.30 12.50 17.92
CA THR A 92 1.01 12.62 16.48
C THR A 92 0.66 11.26 15.89
N SER A 93 -0.16 11.26 14.84
CA SER A 93 -0.51 10.06 14.10
C SER A 93 -0.64 10.37 12.61
N GLY A 94 -0.42 9.36 11.77
CA GLY A 94 -0.64 9.49 10.34
C GLY A 94 -0.78 8.14 9.65
N ALA A 95 -1.45 8.16 8.50
CA ALA A 95 -1.74 6.98 7.71
C ALA A 95 -1.53 7.22 6.21
N TYR A 96 -1.09 6.17 5.52
CA TYR A 96 -0.85 6.16 4.08
C TYR A 96 -1.91 5.36 3.33
N TYR A 97 -2.30 5.91 2.18
CA TYR A 97 -3.12 5.26 1.14
C TYR A 97 -2.27 5.20 -0.14
N PRO A 98 -1.44 4.17 -0.30
CA PRO A 98 -0.48 4.09 -1.39
C PRO A 98 -1.13 3.68 -2.72
N PHE A 99 -0.63 4.21 -3.83
CA PHE A 99 -1.03 3.88 -5.19
C PHE A 99 0.18 3.45 -6.02
N CYS A 100 0.03 2.37 -6.77
CA CYS A 100 0.93 1.96 -7.85
C CYS A 100 0.14 1.79 -9.15
N GLU A 101 0.84 1.50 -10.27
CA GLU A 101 0.21 1.39 -11.59
C GLU A 101 -0.90 0.33 -11.65
N TYR A 102 -0.78 -0.70 -10.82
CA TYR A 102 -1.69 -1.84 -10.72
C TYR A 102 -2.52 -1.81 -9.43
N SER A 103 -2.66 -0.64 -8.79
CA SER A 103 -3.69 -0.44 -7.76
C SER A 103 -5.07 -0.39 -8.42
N PRO A 104 -6.04 -1.23 -8.00
CA PRO A 104 -7.41 -1.17 -8.52
C PRO A 104 -8.05 0.20 -8.31
N GLU A 105 -7.80 0.85 -7.19
CA GLU A 105 -8.30 2.19 -6.85
C GLU A 105 -7.76 3.24 -7.83
N TRP A 106 -6.46 3.16 -8.15
CA TRP A 106 -5.84 4.05 -9.13
C TRP A 106 -6.44 3.83 -10.53
N SER A 107 -6.64 2.57 -10.92
CA SER A 107 -7.27 2.19 -12.18
C SER A 107 -8.72 2.67 -12.25
N ALA A 108 -9.46 2.60 -11.13
CA ALA A 108 -10.82 3.09 -11.02
C ALA A 108 -10.89 4.62 -11.21
N ILE A 109 -10.00 5.38 -10.56
CA ILE A 109 -9.92 6.85 -10.73
C ILE A 109 -9.68 7.21 -12.19
N ARG A 110 -8.70 6.54 -12.85
CA ARG A 110 -8.35 6.81 -14.25
C ARG A 110 -9.47 6.42 -15.22
N SER A 111 -10.10 5.26 -15.02
CA SER A 111 -11.20 4.80 -15.89
C SER A 111 -12.47 5.64 -15.69
N ALA A 112 -12.75 6.06 -14.45
CA ALA A 112 -13.86 6.98 -14.15
C ALA A 112 -13.67 8.34 -14.84
N GLN A 113 -12.45 8.90 -14.82
CA GLN A 113 -12.12 10.13 -15.54
C GLN A 113 -12.36 9.97 -17.06
N GLN A 114 -11.92 8.86 -17.64
CA GLN A 114 -12.06 8.59 -19.08
C GLN A 114 -13.53 8.42 -19.51
N THR A 115 -14.35 7.81 -18.65
CA THR A 115 -15.79 7.61 -18.90
C THR A 115 -16.65 8.81 -18.51
N GLY A 116 -16.09 9.81 -17.82
CA GLY A 116 -16.81 10.98 -17.32
C GLY A 116 -17.72 10.69 -16.12
N ALA A 117 -17.45 9.59 -15.40
CA ALA A 117 -18.16 9.23 -14.18
C ALA A 117 -17.79 10.18 -13.02
N LEU A 118 -18.74 10.43 -12.12
CA LEU A 118 -18.46 11.11 -10.86
C LEU A 118 -17.58 10.21 -9.99
N THR A 119 -16.38 10.65 -9.64
CA THR A 119 -15.47 9.90 -8.75
C THR A 119 -15.51 10.47 -7.34
N ARG A 120 -15.68 9.61 -6.33
CA ARG A 120 -15.60 9.99 -4.91
C ARG A 120 -14.94 8.92 -4.07
N PHE A 121 -14.14 9.36 -3.12
CA PHE A 121 -13.75 8.58 -1.96
C PHE A 121 -14.87 8.53 -0.93
N ILE A 122 -15.18 7.35 -0.43
CA ILE A 122 -16.33 7.12 0.46
C ILE A 122 -15.96 6.59 1.85
N ASP A 123 -14.67 6.37 2.14
CA ASP A 123 -14.26 5.87 3.45
C ASP A 123 -14.15 7.03 4.47
N LEU A 124 -14.26 6.65 5.74
CA LEU A 124 -14.24 7.56 6.87
C LEU A 124 -12.89 8.31 6.94
N PRO A 125 -12.86 9.63 7.21
CA PRO A 125 -11.62 10.37 7.36
C PRO A 125 -10.70 9.75 8.42
N TRP A 126 -9.40 9.74 8.17
CA TRP A 126 -8.42 9.06 9.03
C TRP A 126 -8.50 9.53 10.50
N THR A 127 -8.72 10.83 10.72
CA THR A 127 -8.87 11.41 12.06
C THR A 127 -9.95 10.71 12.91
N ASN A 128 -10.97 10.18 12.27
CA ASN A 128 -12.10 9.52 12.93
C ASN A 128 -11.81 8.02 13.09
N VAL A 129 -11.17 7.39 12.09
CA VAL A 129 -10.71 6.00 12.16
C VAL A 129 -9.68 5.81 13.28
N ALA A 130 -8.77 6.77 13.43
CA ALA A 130 -7.65 6.71 14.36
C ALA A 130 -8.07 6.65 15.85
N ARG A 131 -9.34 6.93 16.16
CA ARG A 131 -9.94 6.76 17.49
C ARG A 131 -9.96 5.30 17.93
N HIS A 132 -10.07 4.37 16.98
CA HIS A 132 -10.23 2.95 17.23
C HIS A 132 -9.12 2.09 16.64
N ASP A 133 -8.35 2.62 15.68
CA ASP A 133 -7.31 1.89 14.96
C ASP A 133 -6.04 2.73 14.82
N ARG A 134 -4.87 2.12 15.07
CA ARG A 134 -3.56 2.79 14.96
C ARG A 134 -2.78 2.35 13.71
N ALA A 135 -3.41 1.61 12.79
CA ALA A 135 -2.77 1.16 11.56
C ALA A 135 -2.31 2.34 10.68
N THR A 136 -1.01 2.38 10.39
CA THR A 136 -0.39 3.43 9.58
C THR A 136 -0.56 3.22 8.07
N HIS A 137 -1.00 2.04 7.63
CA HIS A 137 -1.22 1.71 6.21
C HIS A 137 -2.64 1.21 6.01
N ARG A 138 -3.44 1.93 5.22
CA ARG A 138 -4.89 1.67 5.06
C ARG A 138 -5.26 0.74 3.91
N TYR A 139 -4.33 0.51 2.99
CA TYR A 139 -4.46 -0.48 1.91
C TYR A 139 -3.63 -1.73 2.20
N ALA A 140 -3.58 -2.12 3.48
CA ALA A 140 -2.98 -3.38 3.90
C ALA A 140 -4.09 -4.44 3.99
N ASP A 141 -3.83 -5.64 3.45
CA ASP A 141 -4.81 -6.74 3.45
C ASP A 141 -4.92 -7.44 4.83
N ALA A 142 -4.83 -6.71 5.94
CA ALA A 142 -4.69 -7.30 7.28
C ALA A 142 -5.93 -8.15 7.66
N GLU A 143 -7.12 -7.70 7.29
CA GLU A 143 -8.40 -8.39 7.47
C GLU A 143 -8.44 -9.68 6.64
N LEU A 144 -7.90 -9.65 5.41
CA LEU A 144 -7.91 -10.82 4.53
C LEU A 144 -6.89 -11.89 4.91
N ARG A 145 -5.89 -11.53 5.72
CA ARG A 145 -4.78 -12.42 6.12
C ARG A 145 -5.02 -13.14 7.44
N ARG A 146 -6.02 -12.73 8.22
CA ARG A 146 -6.26 -13.23 9.58
C ARG A 146 -7.28 -14.38 9.60
N GLY A 147 -7.21 -15.18 10.66
CA GLY A 147 -8.25 -16.14 11.01
C GLY A 147 -8.04 -17.58 10.53
N ARG A 148 -8.80 -18.49 11.16
CA ARG A 148 -8.72 -19.94 10.94
C ARG A 148 -9.16 -20.34 9.53
N TYR A 149 -10.11 -19.60 8.93
CA TYR A 149 -10.64 -19.89 7.61
C TYR A 149 -9.56 -19.84 6.53
N VAL A 150 -8.77 -18.76 6.49
CA VAL A 150 -7.70 -18.58 5.50
C VAL A 150 -6.67 -19.68 5.63
N SER A 151 -6.23 -20.02 6.85
CA SER A 151 -5.29 -21.11 7.08
C SER A 151 -5.80 -22.47 6.59
N LEU A 152 -7.07 -22.79 6.84
CA LEU A 152 -7.69 -24.03 6.34
C LEU A 152 -7.86 -24.02 4.83
N LEU A 153 -8.20 -22.88 4.24
CA LEU A 153 -8.34 -22.73 2.80
C LEU A 153 -6.97 -22.88 2.12
N CYS A 154 -5.91 -22.30 2.66
CA CYS A 154 -4.54 -22.49 2.18
C CYS A 154 -4.13 -23.96 2.19
N GLN A 155 -4.38 -24.66 3.30
CA GLN A 155 -4.12 -26.11 3.40
C GLN A 155 -4.90 -26.90 2.35
N ARG A 156 -6.19 -26.59 2.15
CA ARG A 156 -7.05 -27.29 1.20
C ARG A 156 -6.68 -27.01 -0.25
N MET A 157 -6.24 -25.79 -0.53
CA MET A 157 -5.77 -25.35 -1.85
C MET A 157 -4.30 -25.72 -2.10
N GLN A 158 -3.62 -26.29 -1.11
CA GLN A 158 -2.21 -26.68 -1.14
C GLN A 158 -1.29 -25.51 -1.51
N VAL A 159 -1.50 -24.39 -0.82
CA VAL A 159 -0.73 -23.15 -0.95
C VAL A 159 -0.21 -22.74 0.43
N GLU A 160 0.90 -22.02 0.45
CA GLU A 160 1.66 -21.73 1.68
C GLU A 160 1.01 -20.63 2.54
N ASP A 161 0.54 -19.56 1.89
CA ASP A 161 0.08 -18.35 2.54
C ASP A 161 -1.05 -17.67 1.72
N PHE A 162 -1.59 -16.58 2.25
CA PHE A 162 -2.66 -15.82 1.59
C PHE A 162 -2.22 -15.23 0.24
N ASP A 163 -0.96 -14.82 0.09
CA ASP A 163 -0.47 -14.28 -1.18
C ASP A 163 -0.45 -15.37 -2.26
N ASP A 164 0.02 -16.57 -1.90
CA ASP A 164 0.05 -17.74 -2.79
C ASP A 164 -1.38 -18.24 -3.12
N LEU A 165 -2.30 -18.14 -2.16
CA LEU A 165 -3.73 -18.39 -2.38
C LEU A 165 -4.32 -17.40 -3.39
N TRP A 166 -4.07 -16.10 -3.21
CA TRP A 166 -4.55 -15.05 -4.12
C TRP A 166 -3.94 -15.21 -5.51
N ASP A 167 -2.63 -15.46 -5.59
CA ASP A 167 -1.92 -15.74 -6.84
C ASP A 167 -2.59 -16.89 -7.60
N LYS A 168 -2.91 -17.99 -6.91
CA LYS A 168 -3.57 -19.17 -7.50
C LYS A 168 -5.02 -18.90 -7.93
N MET A 169 -5.78 -18.15 -7.12
CA MET A 169 -7.20 -17.91 -7.37
C MET A 169 -7.46 -16.83 -8.42
N VAL A 170 -6.56 -15.84 -8.52
CA VAL A 170 -6.81 -14.59 -9.25
C VAL A 170 -5.66 -14.26 -10.22
N GLU A 171 -4.43 -14.09 -9.74
CA GLU A 171 -3.38 -13.45 -10.57
C GLU A 171 -2.85 -14.34 -11.69
N SER A 172 -2.68 -15.63 -11.42
CA SER A 172 -2.09 -16.60 -12.36
C SER A 172 -3.09 -17.22 -13.33
N ASP A 173 -4.39 -16.95 -13.16
CA ASP A 173 -5.46 -17.45 -14.04
C ASP A 173 -5.59 -16.53 -15.26
N ALA A 174 -5.03 -16.98 -16.39
CA ALA A 174 -5.04 -16.22 -17.65
C ALA A 174 -6.43 -16.10 -18.26
N ASP A 175 -7.31 -17.06 -17.98
CA ASP A 175 -8.66 -17.17 -18.54
C ASP A 175 -9.74 -16.64 -17.57
N LEU A 176 -9.33 -15.95 -16.51
CA LEU A 176 -10.22 -15.46 -15.46
C LEU A 176 -11.28 -14.50 -16.02
N SER A 177 -12.53 -14.98 -16.06
CA SER A 177 -13.67 -14.16 -16.43
C SER A 177 -14.07 -13.21 -15.29
N LEU A 178 -14.74 -12.10 -15.63
CA LEU A 178 -15.27 -11.17 -14.62
C LEU A 178 -16.26 -11.87 -13.67
N ALA A 179 -17.12 -12.74 -14.20
CA ALA A 179 -18.09 -13.47 -13.38
C ALA A 179 -17.41 -14.41 -12.39
N ASP A 180 -16.39 -15.15 -12.84
CA ASP A 180 -15.61 -16.03 -11.96
C ASP A 180 -14.83 -15.23 -10.92
N TYR A 181 -14.26 -14.08 -11.30
CA TYR A 181 -13.58 -13.18 -10.38
C TYR A 181 -14.51 -12.73 -9.25
N LEU A 182 -15.68 -12.17 -9.60
CA LEU A 182 -16.65 -11.69 -8.62
C LEU A 182 -17.11 -12.81 -7.70
N LEU A 183 -17.42 -13.99 -8.27
CA LEU A 183 -17.83 -15.15 -7.49
C LEU A 183 -16.75 -15.58 -6.50
N ARG A 184 -15.50 -15.76 -6.97
CA ARG A 184 -14.37 -16.21 -6.15
C ARG A 184 -14.06 -15.21 -5.03
N VAL A 185 -13.99 -13.92 -5.35
CA VAL A 185 -13.56 -12.89 -4.39
C VAL A 185 -14.67 -12.55 -3.39
N HIS A 186 -15.92 -12.38 -3.83
CA HIS A 186 -17.03 -12.17 -2.89
C HIS A 186 -17.22 -13.37 -1.96
N SER A 187 -17.10 -14.59 -2.49
CA SER A 187 -17.16 -15.80 -1.66
C SER A 187 -16.03 -15.83 -0.63
N LEU A 188 -14.79 -15.57 -1.05
CA LEU A 188 -13.63 -15.54 -0.16
C LEU A 188 -13.83 -14.51 0.97
N CYS A 189 -14.13 -13.27 0.62
CA CYS A 189 -14.26 -12.18 1.60
C CYS A 189 -15.44 -12.36 2.55
N LEU A 190 -16.59 -12.84 2.05
CA LEU A 190 -17.74 -13.15 2.91
C LEU A 190 -17.41 -14.25 3.91
N HIS A 191 -16.73 -15.33 3.49
CA HIS A 191 -16.40 -16.41 4.41
C HIS A 191 -15.30 -16.04 5.39
N ILE A 192 -14.33 -15.22 4.99
CA ILE A 192 -13.37 -14.62 5.93
C ILE A 192 -14.14 -13.89 7.03
N ARG A 193 -15.07 -13.00 6.65
CA ARG A 193 -15.88 -12.25 7.60
C ARG A 193 -16.74 -13.14 8.51
N LEU A 194 -17.42 -14.15 7.96
CA LEU A 194 -18.27 -15.06 8.72
C LEU A 194 -17.50 -15.90 9.75
N TRP A 195 -16.21 -16.14 9.50
CA TRP A 195 -15.34 -16.93 10.38
C TRP A 195 -14.50 -16.07 11.32
N GLU A 196 -14.49 -14.74 11.14
CA GLU A 196 -13.93 -13.83 12.11
C GLU A 196 -14.88 -13.70 13.31
N GLU A 197 -14.34 -13.91 14.51
CA GLU A 197 -15.15 -13.89 15.73
C GLU A 197 -15.64 -12.47 16.09
N ASN A 198 -14.95 -11.41 15.68
CA ASN A 198 -15.34 -10.02 15.93
C ASN A 198 -14.83 -9.07 14.84
N VAL A 199 -15.74 -8.39 14.16
CA VAL A 199 -15.41 -7.26 13.27
C VAL A 199 -15.05 -6.04 14.13
N SER A 200 -13.97 -5.33 13.80
CA SER A 200 -13.49 -4.21 14.61
C SER A 200 -14.50 -3.05 14.65
N ALA A 201 -14.54 -2.31 15.77
CA ALA A 201 -15.38 -1.10 15.90
C ALA A 201 -15.02 -0.03 14.85
N ALA A 202 -13.74 0.01 14.43
CA ALA A 202 -13.28 0.87 13.34
C ALA A 202 -13.98 0.50 12.03
N ASP A 203 -13.99 -0.78 11.65
CA ASP A 203 -14.63 -1.24 10.42
C ASP A 203 -16.14 -1.08 10.43
N GLN A 204 -16.80 -1.31 11.58
CA GLN A 204 -18.23 -1.05 11.71
C GLN A 204 -18.56 0.44 11.47
N SER A 205 -17.73 1.35 11.98
CA SER A 205 -17.88 2.80 11.78
C SER A 205 -17.62 3.20 10.32
N ARG A 206 -16.58 2.63 9.69
CA ARG A 206 -16.26 2.83 8.28
C ARG A 206 -17.39 2.35 7.37
N GLU A 207 -17.94 1.17 7.65
CA GLU A 207 -19.05 0.59 6.88
C GLU A 207 -20.35 1.41 7.01
N ALA A 208 -20.65 1.95 8.19
CA ALA A 208 -21.77 2.86 8.36
C ALA A 208 -21.58 4.14 7.52
N PHE A 209 -20.41 4.77 7.62
CA PHE A 209 -20.10 5.98 6.87
C PHE A 209 -20.13 5.74 5.35
N MET A 210 -19.50 4.67 4.87
CA MET A 210 -19.52 4.28 3.45
C MET A 210 -20.95 4.05 2.95
N ALA A 211 -21.80 3.38 3.73
CA ALA A 211 -23.20 3.17 3.36
C ALA A 211 -23.97 4.50 3.22
N ASP A 212 -23.76 5.45 4.14
CA ASP A 212 -24.37 6.79 4.06
C ASP A 212 -23.90 7.56 2.82
N GLN A 213 -22.59 7.51 2.50
CA GLN A 213 -22.04 8.14 1.29
C GLN A 213 -22.60 7.54 -0.01
N ILE A 214 -22.82 6.22 -0.02
CA ILE A 214 -23.46 5.52 -1.15
C ILE A 214 -24.91 6.00 -1.31
N GLN A 215 -25.69 6.05 -0.22
CA GLN A 215 -27.08 6.53 -0.26
C GLN A 215 -27.16 7.99 -0.70
N GLN A 216 -26.30 8.86 -0.17
CA GLN A 216 -26.24 10.26 -0.56
C GLN A 216 -25.94 10.40 -2.06
N THR A 217 -24.93 9.69 -2.56
CA THR A 217 -24.60 9.77 -3.99
C THR A 217 -25.73 9.21 -4.86
N ARG A 218 -26.40 8.14 -4.43
CA ARG A 218 -27.59 7.59 -5.11
C ARG A 218 -28.73 8.60 -5.24
N ALA A 219 -28.87 9.50 -4.26
CA ALA A 219 -29.87 10.57 -4.33
C ALA A 219 -29.45 11.73 -5.24
N GLU A 220 -28.15 11.94 -5.45
CA GLU A 220 -27.59 13.02 -6.25
C GLU A 220 -27.47 12.70 -7.74
N VAL A 221 -27.28 11.42 -8.09
CA VAL A 221 -27.10 10.99 -9.48
C VAL A 221 -28.20 10.04 -9.94
N ASP A 222 -28.72 10.29 -11.14
CA ASP A 222 -29.61 9.37 -11.83
C ASP A 222 -28.79 8.42 -12.70
N GLY A 223 -28.75 7.14 -12.32
CA GLY A 223 -28.05 6.08 -13.03
C GLY A 223 -27.30 5.11 -12.12
N LYS A 224 -26.59 4.20 -12.77
CA LYS A 224 -25.90 3.09 -12.11
C LYS A 224 -24.66 3.56 -11.33
N LEU A 225 -24.49 3.05 -10.12
CA LEU A 225 -23.33 3.26 -9.25
C LEU A 225 -22.40 2.04 -9.26
N LEU A 226 -21.10 2.31 -9.22
CA LEU A 226 -20.07 1.30 -8.98
C LEU A 226 -19.36 1.62 -7.66
N VAL A 227 -19.36 0.66 -6.74
CA VAL A 227 -18.68 0.74 -5.44
C VAL A 227 -17.44 -0.16 -5.48
N VAL A 228 -16.27 0.43 -5.30
CA VAL A 228 -14.96 -0.22 -5.32
C VAL A 228 -14.40 -0.18 -3.90
N THR A 229 -14.45 -1.30 -3.19
CA THR A 229 -13.96 -1.41 -1.81
C THR A 229 -13.16 -2.69 -1.64
N GLY A 230 -12.26 -2.72 -0.66
CA GLY A 230 -11.71 -3.93 -0.10
C GLY A 230 -12.83 -4.96 0.07
N GLY A 231 -12.62 -6.17 -0.45
CA GLY A 231 -13.70 -7.14 -0.59
C GLY A 231 -14.38 -7.49 0.74
N PHE A 232 -13.67 -7.34 1.86
CA PHE A 232 -14.17 -7.53 3.22
C PHE A 232 -15.43 -6.69 3.55
N HIS A 233 -15.53 -5.47 3.01
CA HIS A 233 -16.63 -4.55 3.31
C HIS A 233 -17.87 -4.77 2.42
N SER A 234 -17.72 -5.40 1.26
CA SER A 234 -18.79 -5.47 0.23
C SER A 234 -20.07 -6.10 0.76
N SER A 235 -19.97 -7.23 1.47
CA SER A 235 -21.13 -7.92 2.04
C SER A 235 -21.84 -7.09 3.11
N ALA A 236 -21.08 -6.35 3.91
CA ALA A 236 -21.64 -5.53 5.00
C ALA A 236 -22.38 -4.31 4.46
N LEU A 237 -21.80 -3.64 3.46
CA LEU A 237 -22.42 -2.50 2.79
C LEU A 237 -23.72 -2.92 2.10
N LEU A 238 -23.70 -4.01 1.34
CA LEU A 238 -24.91 -4.54 0.70
C LEU A 238 -25.99 -4.87 1.73
N ALA A 239 -25.64 -5.55 2.82
CA ALA A 239 -26.61 -5.91 3.85
C ALA A 239 -27.23 -4.70 4.55
N ARG A 240 -26.44 -3.64 4.81
CA ARG A 240 -26.92 -2.36 5.36
C ARG A 240 -27.86 -1.62 4.39
N LEU A 241 -27.55 -1.65 3.10
CA LEU A 241 -28.33 -0.93 2.07
C LEU A 241 -29.64 -1.64 1.69
N GLU A 242 -29.65 -2.97 1.69
CA GLU A 242 -30.79 -3.78 1.22
C GLU A 242 -31.51 -4.56 2.33
N GLY A 243 -31.07 -4.43 3.59
CA GLY A 243 -31.73 -5.03 4.75
C GLY A 243 -31.65 -6.56 4.79
N PHE A 244 -30.51 -7.14 4.38
CA PHE A 244 -30.31 -8.60 4.50
C PHE A 244 -30.19 -9.02 5.97
N VAL A 245 -31.25 -9.64 6.49
CA VAL A 245 -31.33 -10.14 7.88
C VAL A 245 -30.70 -11.53 8.00
N GLY A 246 -29.81 -11.74 8.97
CA GLY A 246 -29.32 -13.08 9.36
C GLY A 246 -27.85 -13.38 9.07
N VAL A 247 -27.10 -12.43 8.51
CA VAL A 247 -25.66 -12.33 8.78
C VAL A 247 -25.58 -11.45 10.03
N GLU A 248 -25.01 -11.94 11.13
CA GLU A 248 -24.78 -11.13 12.33
C GLU A 248 -23.79 -10.01 12.00
N ILE A 249 -24.31 -8.94 11.42
CA ILE A 249 -23.60 -7.69 11.22
C ILE A 249 -24.10 -6.82 12.36
N GLU A 250 -23.34 -6.81 13.45
CA GLU A 250 -23.60 -5.87 14.53
C GLU A 250 -23.59 -4.47 13.93
N THR A 251 -24.78 -3.86 13.89
CA THR A 251 -24.92 -2.43 13.69
C THR A 251 -24.62 -1.83 15.05
N PRO A 252 -23.50 -1.12 15.23
CA PRO A 252 -23.35 -0.36 16.45
C PRO A 252 -24.53 0.61 16.52
N ASP A 253 -25.23 0.63 17.65
CA ASP A 253 -26.10 1.74 17.97
C ASP A 253 -25.27 3.01 17.80
N SER A 254 -25.82 4.01 17.13
CA SER A 254 -25.22 5.33 16.84
C SER A 254 -24.89 6.16 18.10
N ALA A 255 -24.77 5.51 19.26
CA ALA A 255 -24.39 6.05 20.55
C ALA A 255 -23.03 5.47 20.97
N HIS A 256 -21.96 5.82 20.26
CA HIS A 256 -20.62 5.57 20.77
C HIS A 256 -20.28 6.62 21.83
N ASN A 257 -20.06 6.17 23.07
CA ASN A 257 -19.36 6.93 24.10
C ASN A 257 -17.97 7.27 23.57
N GLU A 258 -17.81 8.51 23.11
CA GLU A 258 -16.59 9.01 22.49
C GLU A 258 -15.50 9.19 23.55
N LEU A 259 -14.34 8.56 23.32
CA LEU A 259 -13.10 9.22 23.71
C LEU A 259 -12.96 10.42 22.76
N GLU A 260 -13.31 11.62 23.24
CA GLU A 260 -13.05 12.86 22.53
C GLU A 260 -11.54 13.00 22.33
N LEU A 261 -11.04 12.63 21.15
CA LEU A 261 -9.72 13.03 20.70
C LEU A 261 -9.82 14.48 20.24
N THR A 262 -9.37 15.41 21.09
CA THR A 262 -9.20 16.81 20.70
C THR A 262 -8.05 16.93 19.72
N ILE A 263 -8.40 17.16 18.45
CA ILE A 263 -7.44 17.37 17.37
C ILE A 263 -7.01 18.83 17.39
N GLU A 264 -5.72 19.07 17.63
CA GLU A 264 -5.14 20.42 17.59
C GLU A 264 -4.91 20.88 16.14
N SER A 265 -4.41 19.97 15.32
CA SER A 265 -4.15 20.21 13.91
C SER A 265 -4.26 18.90 13.11
N ALA A 266 -4.71 19.01 11.86
CA ALA A 266 -4.80 17.90 10.93
C ALA A 266 -4.43 18.37 9.53
N GLY A 267 -3.98 17.44 8.68
CA GLY A 267 -3.67 17.73 7.30
C GLY A 267 -3.71 16.49 6.43
N ILE A 268 -3.87 16.71 5.13
CA ILE A 268 -3.88 15.65 4.13
C ILE A 268 -3.19 16.16 2.85
N ALA A 269 -2.24 15.38 2.32
CA ALA A 269 -1.45 15.75 1.15
C ALA A 269 -0.98 14.49 0.38
N LEU A 270 -0.59 14.67 -0.87
CA LEU A 270 0.12 13.63 -1.60
C LEU A 270 1.59 13.60 -1.18
N THR A 271 2.18 12.39 -1.12
CA THR A 271 3.58 12.16 -0.82
C THR A 271 4.20 11.16 -1.79
N THR A 272 5.51 11.26 -2.00
CA THR A 272 6.25 10.25 -2.77
C THR A 272 6.29 8.93 -2.00
N TYR A 273 6.25 7.82 -2.73
CA TYR A 273 6.31 6.49 -2.16
C TYR A 273 7.31 5.62 -2.93
N SER A 274 7.56 4.40 -2.47
CA SER A 274 8.51 3.50 -3.10
C SER A 274 8.06 2.05 -3.02
N TYR A 275 8.63 1.21 -3.89
CA TYR A 275 8.45 -0.24 -3.82
C TYR A 275 9.02 -0.82 -2.53
N GLU A 276 10.03 -0.19 -1.96
CA GLU A 276 10.53 -0.55 -0.62
C GLU A 276 9.47 -0.36 0.46
N ARG A 277 8.76 0.77 0.46
CA ARG A 277 7.69 1.02 1.44
C ARG A 277 6.42 0.23 1.17
N LEU A 278 6.16 -0.16 -0.09
CA LEU A 278 5.04 -1.04 -0.47
C LEU A 278 5.27 -2.50 -0.06
N ASP A 279 6.53 -2.93 0.04
CA ASP A 279 6.88 -4.33 0.27
C ASP A 279 6.78 -4.70 1.74
N ASN A 280 5.86 -5.63 2.05
CA ASN A 280 5.57 -6.12 3.39
C ASN A 280 6.81 -6.70 4.11
N LEU A 281 7.79 -7.19 3.35
CA LEU A 281 8.97 -7.88 3.88
C LEU A 281 10.01 -6.94 4.52
N THR A 282 9.87 -5.62 4.36
CA THR A 282 10.84 -4.64 4.87
C THR A 282 10.47 -4.06 6.24
N GLY A 283 9.40 -4.56 6.87
CA GLY A 283 8.93 -4.09 8.18
C GLY A 283 8.01 -2.87 8.13
N TYR A 284 7.76 -2.31 6.95
CA TYR A 284 6.57 -1.50 6.72
C TYR A 284 5.39 -2.47 6.57
N ASN A 285 4.34 -2.33 7.39
CA ASN A 285 3.11 -3.15 7.33
C ASN A 285 2.30 -2.89 6.03
N ALA A 286 2.95 -2.94 4.88
CA ALA A 286 2.37 -2.67 3.57
C ALA A 286 1.89 -3.97 2.93
N GLY A 287 0.74 -3.92 2.24
CA GLY A 287 -0.11 -5.07 1.99
C GLY A 287 0.35 -6.09 0.94
N MET A 288 1.37 -5.82 0.11
CA MET A 288 1.73 -6.67 -1.04
C MET A 288 3.23 -7.04 -1.04
N PRO A 289 3.62 -8.32 -0.98
CA PRO A 289 5.01 -8.70 -1.12
C PRO A 289 5.49 -8.48 -2.56
N SER A 290 6.78 -8.21 -2.77
CA SER A 290 7.36 -8.26 -4.13
C SER A 290 6.68 -7.34 -5.18
N PRO A 291 6.55 -6.03 -4.96
CA PRO A 291 5.87 -5.13 -5.90
C PRO A 291 6.44 -5.12 -7.33
N GLY A 292 7.75 -5.27 -7.50
CA GLY A 292 8.40 -5.38 -8.81
C GLY A 292 7.95 -6.59 -9.64
N PHE A 293 7.63 -7.71 -8.99
CA PHE A 293 7.06 -8.88 -9.64
C PHE A 293 5.67 -8.57 -10.23
N TYR A 294 4.80 -7.97 -9.43
CA TYR A 294 3.44 -7.63 -9.86
C TYR A 294 3.43 -6.50 -10.90
N GLU A 295 4.38 -5.56 -10.84
CA GLU A 295 4.61 -4.60 -11.92
C GLU A 295 4.94 -5.31 -13.24
N HIS A 296 5.80 -6.32 -13.22
CA HIS A 296 6.15 -7.09 -14.41
C HIS A 296 4.92 -7.81 -14.98
N ALA A 297 4.14 -8.48 -14.13
CA ALA A 297 2.89 -9.12 -14.53
C ALA A 297 1.87 -8.11 -15.12
N TRP A 298 1.72 -6.95 -14.47
CA TRP A 298 0.87 -5.85 -14.94
C TRP A 298 1.28 -5.35 -16.33
N ARG A 299 2.57 -5.07 -16.55
CA ARG A 299 3.06 -4.56 -17.83
C ARG A 299 2.83 -5.53 -18.98
N GLN A 300 3.07 -6.83 -18.76
CA GLN A 300 2.77 -7.85 -19.77
C GLN A 300 1.27 -7.92 -20.07
N ARG A 301 0.42 -7.81 -19.04
CA ARG A 301 -1.04 -7.77 -19.21
C ARG A 301 -1.50 -6.55 -20.02
N CYS A 302 -1.02 -5.34 -19.69
CA CYS A 302 -1.32 -4.12 -20.45
C CYS A 302 -0.84 -4.20 -21.91
N ALA A 303 0.24 -4.94 -22.17
CA ALA A 303 0.75 -5.18 -23.51
C ALA A 303 0.02 -6.31 -24.27
N ASN A 304 -1.04 -6.90 -23.68
CA ASN A 304 -1.74 -8.09 -24.20
C ASN A 304 -0.79 -9.26 -24.51
N GLN A 305 0.26 -9.43 -23.69
CA GLN A 305 1.23 -10.52 -23.80
C GLN A 305 0.84 -11.66 -22.87
N THR A 306 1.11 -12.89 -23.31
CA THR A 306 1.14 -14.04 -22.40
C THR A 306 2.25 -13.82 -21.36
N TYR A 307 1.94 -14.10 -20.10
CA TYR A 307 2.90 -13.91 -19.02
C TYR A 307 4.15 -14.78 -19.23
N SER A 308 5.33 -14.19 -19.02
CA SER A 308 6.63 -14.88 -19.09
C SER A 308 7.55 -14.40 -17.96
N HIS A 309 8.13 -15.36 -17.24
CA HIS A 309 9.07 -15.13 -16.13
C HIS A 309 10.50 -14.87 -16.60
N GLU A 310 10.83 -15.11 -17.87
CA GLU A 310 12.20 -15.02 -18.40
C GLU A 310 12.88 -13.65 -18.17
N PRO A 311 12.20 -12.50 -18.31
CA PRO A 311 12.80 -11.20 -18.01
C PRO A 311 13.19 -11.04 -16.54
N LEU A 312 12.41 -11.62 -15.61
CA LEU A 312 12.73 -11.62 -14.19
C LEU A 312 13.94 -12.51 -13.90
N LEU A 313 14.03 -13.68 -14.56
CA LEU A 313 15.19 -14.57 -14.44
C LEU A 313 16.48 -13.89 -14.95
N LYS A 314 16.39 -13.13 -16.05
CA LYS A 314 17.51 -12.33 -16.55
C LYS A 314 17.94 -11.26 -15.53
N SER A 315 17.00 -10.48 -14.99
CA SER A 315 17.28 -9.48 -13.96
C SER A 315 17.90 -10.11 -12.71
N LEU A 316 17.47 -11.31 -12.33
CA LEU A 316 18.06 -12.06 -11.22
C LEU A 316 19.53 -12.42 -11.49
N VAL A 317 19.87 -12.89 -12.69
CA VAL A 317 21.25 -13.20 -13.06
C VAL A 317 22.13 -11.93 -13.03
N GLU A 318 21.61 -10.80 -13.49
CA GLU A 318 22.31 -9.51 -13.45
C GLU A 318 22.54 -9.04 -12.00
N GLU A 319 21.54 -9.18 -11.13
CA GLU A 319 21.65 -8.85 -9.70
C GLU A 319 22.63 -9.78 -8.95
N LEU A 320 22.63 -11.08 -9.27
CA LEU A 320 23.60 -12.01 -8.67
C LEU A 320 25.03 -11.67 -9.10
N ARG A 321 25.23 -11.30 -10.37
CA ARG A 321 26.54 -10.85 -10.86
C ARG A 321 27.00 -9.56 -10.19
N SER A 322 26.10 -8.61 -9.95
CA SER A 322 26.44 -7.35 -9.25
C SER A 322 26.94 -7.61 -7.81
N ARG A 323 26.48 -8.72 -7.20
CA ARG A 323 26.90 -9.22 -5.88
C ARG A 323 28.07 -10.21 -5.94
N HIS A 324 28.79 -10.25 -7.05
CA HIS A 324 29.92 -11.16 -7.28
C HIS A 324 29.57 -12.65 -7.18
N GLN A 325 28.31 -13.03 -7.38
CA GLN A 325 27.87 -14.42 -7.49
C GLN A 325 27.86 -14.84 -8.96
N VAL A 326 28.58 -15.92 -9.29
CA VAL A 326 28.66 -16.45 -10.65
C VAL A 326 27.72 -17.63 -10.80
N LEU A 327 26.72 -17.51 -11.68
CA LEU A 327 25.89 -18.64 -12.10
C LEU A 327 26.50 -19.27 -13.36
N SER A 328 26.72 -20.58 -13.31
CA SER A 328 27.04 -21.34 -14.51
C SER A 328 25.81 -21.56 -15.38
N THR A 329 26.01 -21.93 -16.65
CA THR A 329 24.89 -22.34 -17.52
C THR A 329 24.14 -23.55 -16.96
N ALA A 330 24.84 -24.47 -16.28
CA ALA A 330 24.20 -25.62 -15.65
C ALA A 330 23.27 -25.20 -14.50
N ASP A 331 23.68 -24.23 -13.69
CA ASP A 331 22.85 -23.69 -12.60
C ASP A 331 21.58 -23.03 -13.15
N LEU A 332 21.70 -22.26 -14.23
CA LEU A 332 20.54 -21.61 -14.86
C LEU A 332 19.57 -22.64 -15.44
N ILE A 333 20.07 -23.71 -16.07
CA ILE A 333 19.23 -24.82 -16.55
C ILE A 333 18.53 -25.51 -15.38
N ALA A 334 19.22 -25.72 -14.26
CA ALA A 334 18.64 -26.32 -13.06
C ALA A 334 17.50 -25.46 -12.50
N VAL A 335 17.72 -24.14 -12.34
CA VAL A 335 16.68 -23.19 -11.89
C VAL A 335 15.48 -23.22 -12.82
N GLU A 336 15.69 -23.10 -14.14
CA GLU A 336 14.60 -23.09 -15.11
C GLU A 336 13.81 -24.40 -15.12
N THR A 337 14.51 -25.54 -15.05
CA THR A 337 13.89 -26.87 -15.00
C THR A 337 13.07 -27.04 -13.72
N ALA A 338 13.63 -26.65 -12.57
CA ALA A 338 12.96 -26.72 -11.27
C ALA A 338 11.73 -25.80 -11.24
N ALA A 339 11.83 -24.57 -11.76
CA ALA A 339 10.74 -23.61 -11.78
C ALA A 339 9.55 -24.13 -12.60
N ARG A 340 9.81 -24.69 -13.79
CA ARG A 340 8.75 -25.30 -14.63
C ARG A 340 8.15 -26.54 -13.98
N ALA A 341 8.97 -27.40 -13.36
CA ALA A 341 8.49 -28.58 -12.65
C ALA A 341 7.60 -28.20 -11.45
N LEU A 342 8.00 -27.20 -10.66
CA LEU A 342 7.23 -26.69 -9.52
C LEU A 342 5.90 -26.08 -9.97
N ALA A 343 5.92 -25.26 -11.03
CA ALA A 343 4.69 -24.69 -11.60
C ALA A 343 3.73 -25.80 -12.05
N ALA A 344 4.23 -26.84 -12.73
CA ALA A 344 3.43 -27.99 -13.15
C ALA A 344 2.88 -28.79 -11.95
N LEU A 345 3.69 -29.03 -10.91
CA LEU A 345 3.26 -29.70 -9.68
C LEU A 345 2.16 -28.93 -8.94
N ARG A 346 2.19 -27.59 -9.02
CA ARG A 346 1.18 -26.70 -8.43
C ARG A 346 -0.05 -26.48 -9.31
N GLY A 347 -0.05 -27.05 -10.53
CA GLY A 347 -1.15 -26.92 -11.48
C GLY A 347 -1.24 -25.54 -12.14
N ARG A 348 -0.13 -24.80 -12.23
CA ARG A 348 -0.07 -23.48 -12.87
C ARG A 348 0.27 -23.60 -14.35
N GLN A 349 -0.32 -22.73 -15.17
CA GLN A 349 0.00 -22.63 -16.60
C GLN A 349 1.38 -22.02 -16.85
N HIS A 350 1.83 -21.13 -15.98
CA HIS A 350 3.08 -20.37 -16.10
C HIS A 350 3.86 -20.41 -14.78
N VAL A 351 5.18 -20.24 -14.84
CA VAL A 351 6.05 -20.11 -13.67
C VAL A 351 5.74 -18.81 -12.94
N TRP A 352 5.20 -18.87 -11.73
CA TRP A 352 4.83 -17.69 -10.96
C TRP A 352 5.89 -17.34 -9.90
N ARG A 353 5.60 -16.34 -9.07
CA ARG A 353 6.49 -15.79 -8.04
C ARG A 353 7.10 -16.89 -7.16
N ARG A 354 6.27 -17.72 -6.54
CA ARG A 354 6.71 -18.76 -5.59
C ARG A 354 7.52 -19.86 -6.27
N ASP A 355 7.16 -20.21 -7.51
CA ASP A 355 7.89 -21.20 -8.31
C ASP A 355 9.32 -20.75 -8.58
N LEU A 356 9.50 -19.47 -8.90
CA LEU A 356 10.81 -18.87 -9.11
C LEU A 356 11.64 -18.81 -7.82
N VAL A 357 11.03 -18.35 -6.71
CA VAL A 357 11.71 -18.29 -5.40
C VAL A 357 12.20 -19.68 -4.97
N ASP A 358 11.34 -20.69 -5.03
CA ASP A 358 11.67 -22.04 -4.60
C ASP A 358 12.67 -22.72 -5.54
N ALA A 359 12.57 -22.49 -6.85
CA ALA A 359 13.52 -23.01 -7.82
C ALA A 359 14.93 -22.46 -7.62
N VAL A 360 15.05 -21.16 -7.37
CA VAL A 360 16.34 -20.51 -7.07
C VAL A 360 16.90 -21.03 -5.76
N THR A 361 16.06 -21.08 -4.72
CA THR A 361 16.46 -21.54 -3.39
C THR A 361 16.94 -23.00 -3.44
N SER A 362 16.17 -23.90 -4.06
CA SER A 362 16.50 -25.34 -4.13
C SER A 362 17.64 -25.69 -5.08
N SER A 363 17.88 -24.90 -6.13
CA SER A 363 18.91 -25.20 -7.13
C SER A 363 20.26 -24.58 -6.81
N LEU A 364 20.28 -23.38 -6.20
CA LEU A 364 21.52 -22.60 -6.03
C LEU A 364 22.09 -22.69 -4.61
N ILE A 365 21.25 -22.90 -3.60
CA ILE A 365 21.67 -22.91 -2.21
C ILE A 365 22.05 -24.34 -1.83
N LYS A 366 23.35 -24.56 -1.61
CA LYS A 366 23.92 -25.89 -1.31
C LYS A 366 24.26 -26.07 0.17
N ASP A 367 24.33 -24.97 0.91
CA ASP A 367 24.62 -24.93 2.34
C ASP A 367 23.33 -24.83 3.15
N GLU A 368 23.39 -25.22 4.42
CA GLU A 368 22.27 -25.05 5.35
C GLU A 368 22.00 -23.55 5.57
N LEU A 369 20.76 -23.11 5.33
CA LEU A 369 20.35 -21.76 5.65
C LEU A 369 20.18 -21.66 7.17
N GLU A 370 21.22 -21.23 7.87
CA GLU A 370 21.10 -20.88 9.29
C GLU A 370 20.05 -19.77 9.44
N TYR A 371 19.13 -19.96 10.40
CA TYR A 371 18.07 -19.00 10.68
C TYR A 371 18.68 -17.64 11.05
N GLY A 372 18.45 -16.63 10.21
CA GLY A 372 18.98 -15.28 10.40
C GLY A 372 20.26 -14.95 9.64
N CYS A 373 20.83 -15.86 8.84
CA CYS A 373 21.93 -15.56 7.93
C CYS A 373 21.43 -15.02 6.58
N ALA A 374 21.99 -13.90 6.14
CA ALA A 374 21.74 -13.32 4.82
C ALA A 374 22.33 -14.23 3.72
N SER A 375 21.46 -14.79 2.87
CA SER A 375 21.90 -15.53 1.68
C SER A 375 21.95 -14.57 0.50
N PRO A 376 23.12 -14.38 -0.17
CA PRO A 376 23.22 -13.47 -1.30
C PRO A 376 22.28 -13.87 -2.46
N PHE A 377 21.89 -15.15 -2.53
CA PHE A 377 20.91 -15.65 -3.50
C PHE A 377 19.49 -15.23 -3.16
N VAL A 378 19.06 -15.42 -1.91
CA VAL A 378 17.73 -15.05 -1.43
C VAL A 378 17.56 -13.53 -1.46
N ASP A 379 18.58 -12.79 -1.04
CA ASP A 379 18.56 -11.32 -1.07
C ASP A 379 18.51 -10.76 -2.49
N ALA A 380 19.13 -11.43 -3.47
CA ALA A 380 19.04 -11.05 -4.88
C ALA A 380 17.64 -11.30 -5.44
N VAL A 381 17.02 -12.45 -5.10
CA VAL A 381 15.63 -12.75 -5.44
C VAL A 381 14.70 -11.68 -4.86
N HIS A 382 14.81 -11.39 -3.56
CA HIS A 382 14.00 -10.34 -2.94
C HIS A 382 14.24 -8.96 -3.57
N ALA A 383 15.49 -8.60 -3.88
CA ALA A 383 15.78 -7.32 -4.53
C ALA A 383 15.12 -7.20 -5.92
N VAL A 384 15.19 -8.25 -6.74
CA VAL A 384 14.58 -8.27 -8.09
C VAL A 384 13.06 -8.27 -8.00
N LEU A 385 12.48 -9.12 -7.14
CA LEU A 385 11.03 -9.23 -7.00
C LEU A 385 10.42 -8.00 -6.32
N ARG A 386 11.12 -7.33 -5.41
CA ARG A 386 10.70 -6.04 -4.85
C ARG A 386 10.84 -4.93 -5.87
N GLY A 387 11.93 -4.89 -6.62
CA GLY A 387 12.27 -3.79 -7.51
C GLY A 387 12.73 -2.53 -6.76
N GLY A 388 13.21 -1.54 -7.52
CA GLY A 388 13.77 -0.29 -6.99
C GLY A 388 12.97 0.97 -7.34
N ARG A 389 11.72 0.82 -7.78
CA ARG A 389 10.93 1.95 -8.28
C ARG A 389 10.55 2.91 -7.15
N ARG A 390 10.66 4.21 -7.45
CA ARG A 390 10.30 5.32 -6.56
C ARG A 390 9.46 6.30 -7.35
N GLY A 391 8.39 6.78 -6.73
CA GLY A 391 7.52 7.75 -7.39
C GLY A 391 8.01 9.17 -7.26
N ARG A 392 7.31 10.05 -7.98
CA ARG A 392 7.54 11.48 -8.02
C ARG A 392 6.22 12.21 -8.15
N LEU A 393 6.03 13.25 -7.35
CA LEU A 393 4.85 14.11 -7.46
C LEU A 393 4.95 14.98 -8.71
N ALA A 394 3.80 15.22 -9.35
CA ALA A 394 3.71 16.08 -10.53
C ALA A 394 3.84 17.55 -10.13
N ALA A 395 4.28 18.40 -11.07
CA ALA A 395 4.23 19.84 -10.86
C ALA A 395 2.78 20.30 -10.65
N GLY A 396 2.56 21.27 -9.75
CA GLY A 396 1.23 21.73 -9.38
C GLY A 396 0.56 20.93 -8.26
N THR A 397 1.19 19.86 -7.77
CA THR A 397 0.74 19.17 -6.55
C THR A 397 0.93 20.10 -5.35
N ARG A 398 -0.08 20.16 -4.48
CA ARG A 398 -0.02 20.97 -3.27
C ARG A 398 0.95 20.37 -2.27
N MET A 399 1.75 21.21 -1.64
CA MET A 399 2.67 20.83 -0.57
C MET A 399 2.15 21.32 0.78
N PRO A 400 2.40 20.59 1.88
CA PRO A 400 2.14 21.11 3.23
C PRO A 400 2.96 22.37 3.53
N PRO A 401 2.46 23.30 4.36
CA PRO A 401 3.17 24.54 4.70
C PRO A 401 4.59 24.35 5.25
N LEU A 402 4.82 23.27 6.01
CA LEU A 402 6.15 22.95 6.54
C LEU A 402 7.17 22.70 5.42
N VAL A 403 6.76 22.07 4.32
CA VAL A 403 7.66 21.80 3.21
C VAL A 403 8.10 23.10 2.55
N ASP A 404 7.17 24.02 2.34
CA ASP A 404 7.46 25.34 1.79
C ASP A 404 8.37 26.14 2.74
N ASP A 405 8.16 26.07 4.06
CA ASP A 405 9.01 26.72 5.05
C ASP A 405 10.42 26.13 5.09
N ILE A 406 10.57 24.80 5.02
CA ILE A 406 11.88 24.13 4.92
C ILE A 406 12.61 24.57 3.66
N GLN A 407 11.95 24.56 2.49
CA GLN A 407 12.56 24.96 1.23
C GLN A 407 12.99 26.43 1.26
N ARG A 408 12.15 27.32 1.80
CA ARG A 408 12.48 28.73 1.98
C ARG A 408 13.69 28.92 2.88
N GLN A 409 13.72 28.28 4.06
CA GLN A 409 14.85 28.43 4.99
C GLN A 409 16.16 27.85 4.45
N LEU A 410 16.12 26.74 3.71
CA LEU A 410 17.30 26.21 3.00
C LEU A 410 17.78 27.18 1.92
N GLY A 411 16.87 27.77 1.15
CA GLY A 411 17.19 28.79 0.14
C GLY A 411 17.80 30.05 0.75
N ASP A 412 17.18 30.60 1.80
CA ASP A 412 17.67 31.77 2.54
C ASP A 412 19.07 31.52 3.14
N ALA A 413 19.34 30.29 3.57
CA ALA A 413 20.64 29.86 4.10
C ALA A 413 21.68 29.50 3.03
N GLY A 414 21.29 29.48 1.74
CA GLY A 414 22.16 29.07 0.63
C GLY A 414 22.57 27.60 0.69
N ILE A 415 21.75 26.75 1.30
CA ILE A 415 22.01 25.31 1.43
C ILE A 415 21.28 24.57 0.31
N GLU A 416 22.03 23.98 -0.61
CA GLU A 416 21.50 23.15 -1.67
C GLU A 416 21.85 21.68 -1.41
N LEU A 417 20.85 20.80 -1.47
CA LEU A 417 21.08 19.36 -1.45
C LEU A 417 21.29 18.87 -2.88
N ALA A 418 22.50 18.41 -3.17
CA ALA A 418 22.84 17.76 -4.45
C ALA A 418 22.73 16.23 -4.37
N ARG A 419 22.57 15.56 -5.51
CA ARG A 419 22.59 14.07 -5.58
C ARG A 419 23.91 13.48 -5.11
N ALA A 420 25.02 14.12 -5.48
CA ALA A 420 26.33 13.79 -4.92
C ALA A 420 26.40 14.32 -3.49
N ALA A 421 26.91 13.51 -2.57
CA ALA A 421 27.08 13.96 -1.20
C ALA A 421 28.12 15.09 -1.16
N GLY A 422 27.73 16.24 -0.62
CA GLY A 422 28.62 17.33 -0.29
C GLY A 422 28.93 17.37 1.20
N GLU A 423 30.06 17.97 1.54
CA GLU A 423 30.41 18.33 2.91
C GLU A 423 30.28 19.84 3.08
N LEU A 424 29.72 20.25 4.22
CA LEU A 424 29.57 21.64 4.63
C LEU A 424 30.22 21.79 5.99
N GLU A 425 31.31 22.54 6.04
CA GLU A 425 31.97 22.94 7.28
C GLU A 425 31.42 24.29 7.73
N LEU A 426 31.07 24.37 9.01
CA LEU A 426 30.50 25.55 9.64
C LEU A 426 31.38 26.01 10.79
N ASP A 427 31.70 27.30 10.84
CA ASP A 427 32.35 27.92 12.01
C ASP A 427 31.29 28.53 12.93
N LEU A 428 31.09 27.94 14.11
CA LEU A 428 30.08 28.36 15.08
C LEU A 428 30.40 29.72 15.74
N LEU A 429 31.59 30.29 15.52
CA LEU A 429 31.90 31.66 15.93
C LEU A 429 31.33 32.67 14.92
N VAL A 430 31.02 32.25 13.70
CA VAL A 430 30.41 33.08 12.65
C VAL A 430 28.89 33.04 12.76
N SER A 431 28.26 34.20 12.94
CA SER A 431 26.81 34.28 13.15
C SER A 431 25.98 33.70 11.99
N ALA A 432 26.45 33.80 10.75
CA ALA A 432 25.77 33.22 9.59
C ALA A 432 25.79 31.67 9.62
N ASP A 433 26.91 31.08 10.01
CA ASP A 433 27.07 29.62 10.10
C ASP A 433 26.34 29.06 11.32
N MET A 434 26.22 29.82 12.41
CA MET A 434 25.33 29.50 13.53
C MET A 434 23.86 29.37 13.10
N VAL A 435 23.38 30.18 12.15
CA VAL A 435 22.01 30.06 11.62
C VAL A 435 21.87 28.76 10.82
N LYS A 436 22.85 28.44 9.97
CA LYS A 436 22.88 27.17 9.21
C LYS A 436 22.93 25.96 10.14
N SER A 437 23.76 26.00 11.19
CA SER A 437 23.87 24.94 12.20
C SER A 437 22.51 24.68 12.86
N ARG A 438 21.83 25.73 13.35
CA ARG A 438 20.49 25.59 13.95
C ARG A 438 19.47 24.99 12.97
N LEU A 439 19.51 25.41 11.70
CA LEU A 439 18.65 24.86 10.65
C LEU A 439 18.90 23.36 10.45
N LEU A 440 20.16 22.95 10.29
CA LEU A 440 20.53 21.55 10.07
C LEU A 440 20.21 20.66 11.28
N HIS A 441 20.40 21.15 12.51
CA HIS A 441 20.00 20.43 13.73
C HIS A 441 18.48 20.24 13.82
N ARG A 442 17.68 21.25 13.46
CA ARG A 442 16.21 21.10 13.41
C ARG A 442 15.77 20.06 12.40
N LEU A 443 16.36 20.09 11.20
CA LEU A 443 16.07 19.10 10.16
C LEU A 443 16.51 17.69 10.58
N GLN A 444 17.64 17.54 11.25
CA GLN A 444 18.10 16.27 11.79
C GLN A 444 17.21 15.77 12.94
N LEU A 445 16.73 16.66 13.82
CA LEU A 445 15.81 16.32 14.92
C LEU A 445 14.46 15.80 14.40
N LEU A 446 13.97 16.40 13.32
CA LEU A 446 12.78 15.92 12.59
C LEU A 446 13.01 14.62 11.80
N GLY A 447 14.26 14.14 11.72
CA GLY A 447 14.60 12.94 10.95
C GLY A 447 14.55 13.13 9.43
N ILE A 448 14.70 14.37 8.94
CA ILE A 448 14.72 14.65 7.49
C ILE A 448 15.95 13.98 6.86
N VAL A 449 15.69 13.11 5.87
CA VAL A 449 16.73 12.29 5.25
C VAL A 449 17.68 13.15 4.43
N GLY A 450 18.97 12.78 4.42
CA GLY A 450 19.97 13.45 3.60
C GLY A 450 20.82 14.48 4.34
N ILE A 451 20.56 14.69 5.63
CA ILE A 451 21.29 15.60 6.50
C ILE A 451 21.85 14.79 7.67
N SER A 452 23.18 14.77 7.81
CA SER A 452 23.83 14.08 8.92
C SER A 452 25.09 14.82 9.36
N GLN A 453 25.22 15.08 10.65
CA GLN A 453 26.47 15.56 11.22
C GLN A 453 27.52 14.43 11.18
N ARG A 454 28.70 14.73 10.63
CA ARG A 454 29.83 13.78 10.50
C ARG A 454 30.91 13.99 11.55
N GLY A 455 31.02 15.21 12.05
CA GLY A 455 32.03 15.57 13.03
C GLY A 455 31.96 17.04 13.37
N GLY A 456 33.01 17.51 14.03
CA GLY A 456 33.15 18.88 14.53
C GLY A 456 34.22 18.91 15.62
N THR A 457 34.24 20.00 16.39
CA THR A 457 35.18 20.17 17.50
C THR A 457 35.10 19.00 18.49
N ASP A 458 36.25 18.40 18.79
CA ASP A 458 36.36 17.29 19.73
C ASP A 458 36.39 17.80 21.18
N PHE A 459 35.19 17.86 21.78
CA PHE A 459 35.02 18.26 23.18
C PHE A 459 35.48 17.19 24.18
N LEU A 460 35.58 15.91 23.78
CA LEU A 460 35.93 14.80 24.66
C LEU A 460 37.43 14.76 24.90
N ASN A 461 38.23 14.85 23.84
CA ASN A 461 39.69 14.87 23.93
C ASN A 461 40.26 16.26 24.21
N ARG A 462 39.40 17.29 24.29
CA ARG A 462 39.78 18.70 24.56
C ARG A 462 40.91 19.19 23.66
N GLY A 463 40.78 18.95 22.35
CA GLY A 463 41.75 19.37 21.33
C GLY A 463 41.78 20.89 21.10
N GLU A 464 41.87 21.34 19.84
CA GLU A 464 41.76 22.76 19.47
C GLU A 464 40.36 23.33 19.82
N LEU A 465 40.19 23.75 21.07
CA LEU A 465 38.98 24.39 21.59
C LEU A 465 38.85 25.87 21.17
N THR A 466 39.83 26.41 20.44
CA THR A 466 39.83 27.78 19.93
C THR A 466 38.97 27.96 18.68
N THR A 467 38.65 26.86 18.00
CA THR A 467 37.79 26.81 16.81
C THR A 467 36.62 25.89 17.09
N LEU A 468 35.42 26.47 17.11
CA LEU A 468 34.17 25.73 17.27
C LEU A 468 33.60 25.46 15.87
N SER A 469 33.68 24.21 15.39
CA SER A 469 33.21 23.86 14.06
C SER A 469 32.31 22.63 14.04
N GLU A 470 31.50 22.54 13.00
CA GLU A 470 30.69 21.37 12.67
C GLU A 470 30.93 20.98 11.22
N VAL A 471 31.01 19.67 10.97
CA VAL A 471 31.10 19.12 9.61
C VAL A 471 29.82 18.33 9.33
N TRP A 472 29.09 18.80 8.34
CA TRP A 472 27.83 18.22 7.91
C TRP A 472 27.97 17.54 6.56
N ARG A 473 27.33 16.38 6.40
CA ARG A 473 27.15 15.73 5.11
C ARG A 473 25.74 15.95 4.62
N LEU A 474 25.63 16.55 3.43
CA LEU A 474 24.38 16.89 2.78
C LEU A 474 24.25 16.09 1.48
N ARG A 475 23.12 15.41 1.31
CA ARG A 475 22.84 14.64 0.09
C ARG A 475 21.34 14.62 -0.17
N TRP A 476 20.93 15.10 -1.33
CA TRP A 476 19.56 14.91 -1.79
C TRP A 476 19.31 13.43 -2.04
N SER A 477 18.19 12.93 -1.52
CA SER A 477 17.64 11.64 -1.91
C SER A 477 16.15 11.79 -2.23
N PRO A 478 15.57 10.88 -3.02
CA PRO A 478 14.13 10.90 -3.30
C PRO A 478 13.23 10.87 -2.06
N GLU A 479 13.74 10.37 -0.93
CA GLU A 479 13.03 10.33 0.35
C GLU A 479 12.94 11.70 1.03
N PHE A 480 13.79 12.67 0.66
CA PHE A 480 13.83 14.00 1.27
C PHE A 480 12.43 14.62 1.30
N GLU A 481 11.78 14.71 0.13
CA GLU A 481 10.42 15.27 0.00
C GLU A 481 9.40 14.51 0.84
N SER A 482 9.41 13.16 0.82
CA SER A 482 8.50 12.37 1.64
C SER A 482 8.70 12.61 3.13
N THR A 483 9.94 12.70 3.61
CA THR A 483 10.22 12.95 5.03
C THR A 483 9.84 14.37 5.46
N CYS A 484 9.96 15.37 4.58
CA CYS A 484 9.44 16.72 4.86
C CYS A 484 7.91 16.72 4.99
N ILE A 485 7.20 16.01 4.11
CA ILE A 485 5.73 15.89 4.19
C ILE A 485 5.33 15.16 5.47
N GLU A 486 6.01 14.08 5.82
CA GLU A 486 5.74 13.30 7.03
C GLU A 486 5.97 14.10 8.31
N ALA A 487 7.00 14.96 8.32
CA ALA A 487 7.29 15.85 9.44
C ALA A 487 6.18 16.90 9.67
N SER A 488 5.28 17.12 8.69
CA SER A 488 4.19 18.09 8.82
C SER A 488 3.18 17.74 9.92
N ARG A 489 3.23 16.50 10.44
CA ARG A 489 2.47 16.10 11.63
C ARG A 489 2.92 16.81 12.92
N TYR A 490 4.15 17.34 12.95
CA TYR A 490 4.71 18.00 14.13
C TYR A 490 4.42 19.49 14.19
N GLY A 491 4.19 20.15 13.04
CA GLY A 491 3.89 21.57 12.99
C GLY A 491 3.84 22.12 11.56
N THR A 492 3.41 23.37 11.44
CA THR A 492 3.26 24.08 10.15
C THR A 492 4.50 24.87 9.74
N SER A 493 5.41 25.11 10.70
CA SER A 493 6.71 25.76 10.49
C SER A 493 7.82 24.92 11.12
N LEU A 494 9.05 25.08 10.62
CA LEU A 494 10.20 24.32 11.11
C LEU A 494 10.51 24.61 12.59
N VAL A 495 10.19 25.81 13.07
CA VAL A 495 10.36 26.20 14.49
C VAL A 495 9.30 25.56 15.39
N GLU A 496 8.08 25.37 14.87
CA GLU A 496 7.02 24.69 15.62
C GLU A 496 7.22 23.18 15.63
N ALA A 497 7.69 22.61 14.51
CA ALA A 497 7.85 21.19 14.33
C ALA A 497 9.05 20.59 15.08
N ALA A 498 10.17 21.33 15.17
CA ALA A 498 11.44 20.89 15.76
C ALA A 498 11.71 21.57 17.10
#